data_AF-A0A7V4LQB8-F1
#
_entry.id   AF-A0A7V4LQB8-F1
#
_cell.length_a   1.000
_cell.length_b   1.000
_cell.length_c   1.000
_cell.angle_alpha   90.00
_cell.angle_beta   90.00
_cell.angle_gamma   90.00
#
_symmetry.space_group_name_H-M   'P 1'
#
loop_
_entity.id
_entity.type
_entity.pdbx_description
1 polymer ?
#
loop_
_entity_poly.entity_id
_entity_poly.type
_entity_poly.pdbx_seq_one_letter_code
_entity_poly.pdbx_strand_id
1 'polypeptide(L)'
;MSKVSELAKMIDHSILHPTFTDADLEEQCNVAMKYNVASVCVKPYAVKRAAEILKGTEVKTGCVIGFPHGNSCTEVKVFETEKACKDGAVEIDMVINIGKALGGDWEYVEQEIRAVTDACHKY
;
A
#
# COMPACT_ATOMS: atom_id res chain seq x y z
N MET A 1 17.28 21.21 -1.47
CA MET A 1 17.22 19.88 -2.11
C MET A 1 17.66 20.02 -3.56
N SER A 2 18.23 18.97 -4.17
CA SER A 2 18.46 18.96 -5.61
C SER A 2 17.14 18.58 -6.33
N LYS A 3 17.01 18.93 -7.62
CA LYS A 3 15.88 18.48 -8.45
C LYS A 3 15.69 16.96 -8.41
N VAL A 4 16.79 16.21 -8.34
CA VAL A 4 16.74 14.74 -8.25
C VAL A 4 16.15 14.28 -6.92
N SER A 5 16.54 14.90 -5.79
CA SER A 5 15.94 14.57 -4.50
C SER A 5 14.47 14.97 -4.38
N GLU A 6 14.04 16.04 -5.06
CA GLU A 6 12.62 16.42 -5.15
C GLU A 6 11.83 15.38 -5.94
N LEU A 7 12.36 14.91 -7.07
CA LEU A 7 11.75 13.84 -7.86
C LEU A 7 11.65 12.53 -7.07
N ALA A 8 12.66 12.19 -6.27
CA ALA A 8 12.62 10.98 -5.43
C ALA A 8 11.42 11.00 -4.46
N LYS A 9 11.07 12.16 -3.90
CA LYS A 9 9.90 12.34 -3.03
C LYS A 9 8.55 12.28 -3.76
N MET A 10 8.54 11.99 -5.06
CA MET A 10 7.35 11.68 -5.84
C MET A 10 7.26 10.19 -6.24
N ILE A 11 8.17 9.35 -5.73
CA ILE A 11 8.25 7.93 -6.07
C ILE A 11 7.77 7.09 -4.90
N ASP A 12 6.85 6.18 -5.20
CA ASP A 12 6.51 5.04 -4.36
C ASP A 12 7.25 3.82 -4.92
N HIS A 13 8.24 3.33 -4.17
CA HIS A 13 9.08 2.20 -4.61
C HIS A 13 8.32 0.89 -4.45
N SER A 14 7.85 0.33 -5.56
CA SER A 14 6.99 -0.86 -5.58
C SER A 14 7.75 -2.16 -5.30
N ILE A 15 7.31 -2.90 -4.28
CA ILE A 15 7.86 -4.20 -3.85
C ILE A 15 6.74 -5.26 -3.91
N LEU A 16 6.11 -5.38 -5.09
CA LEU A 16 4.87 -6.13 -5.30
C LEU A 16 5.03 -7.38 -6.18
N HIS A 17 6.22 -7.62 -6.74
CA HIS A 17 6.41 -8.81 -7.57
C HIS A 17 6.11 -10.08 -6.75
N PRO A 18 5.26 -11.00 -7.26
CA PRO A 18 4.78 -12.13 -6.46
C PRO A 18 5.90 -13.07 -6.00
N THR A 19 7.03 -13.09 -6.72
CA THR A 19 8.19 -13.91 -6.38
C THR A 19 9.18 -13.24 -5.42
N PHE A 20 9.00 -11.96 -5.08
CA PHE A 20 9.88 -11.31 -4.11
C PHE A 20 9.70 -11.94 -2.73
N THR A 21 10.82 -12.42 -2.19
CA THR A 21 10.97 -12.99 -0.86
C THR A 21 11.15 -11.91 0.20
N ASP A 22 11.23 -12.32 1.47
CA ASP A 22 11.51 -11.38 2.57
C ASP A 22 12.94 -10.81 2.50
N ALA A 23 13.89 -11.54 1.91
CA ALA A 23 15.23 -11.01 1.64
C ALA A 23 15.18 -9.94 0.54
N ASP A 24 14.39 -10.15 -0.52
CA ASP A 24 14.19 -9.14 -1.56
C ASP A 24 13.51 -7.89 -0.97
N LEU A 25 12.53 -8.07 -0.08
CA LEU A 25 11.90 -6.95 0.64
C LEU A 25 12.94 -6.09 1.37
N GLU A 26 13.82 -6.73 2.13
CA GLU A 26 14.89 -6.03 2.87
C GLU A 26 15.83 -5.28 1.92
N GLU A 27 16.27 -5.91 0.83
CA GLU A 27 17.10 -5.28 -0.18
C GLU A 27 16.40 -4.06 -0.80
N GLN A 28 15.13 -4.20 -1.19
CA GLN A 28 14.38 -3.12 -1.83
C GLN A 28 14.06 -1.97 -0.86
N CYS A 29 13.81 -2.24 0.43
CA CYS A 29 13.71 -1.20 1.44
C CYS A 29 15.04 -0.42 1.57
N ASN A 30 16.19 -1.09 1.50
CA ASN A 30 17.49 -0.42 1.50
C ASN A 30 17.69 0.48 0.27
N VAL A 31 17.21 0.07 -0.91
CA VAL A 31 17.20 0.90 -2.11
C VAL A 31 16.34 2.15 -1.91
N ALA A 32 15.13 1.98 -1.37
CA ALA A 32 14.22 3.10 -1.09
C ALA A 32 14.83 4.11 -0.11
N MET A 33 15.47 3.65 0.97
CA MET A 33 16.19 4.49 1.92
C MET A 33 17.38 5.22 1.29
N LYS A 34 18.18 4.51 0.47
CA LYS A 34 19.35 5.09 -0.21
C LYS A 34 18.97 6.29 -1.08
N TYR A 35 17.84 6.22 -1.78
CA TYR A 35 17.37 7.30 -2.64
C TYR A 35 16.39 8.26 -1.96
N ASN A 36 16.06 8.00 -0.69
CA ASN A 36 15.12 8.77 0.11
C ASN A 36 13.80 9.06 -0.62
N VAL A 37 13.20 8.00 -1.19
CA VAL A 37 11.92 8.09 -1.91
C VAL A 37 10.76 8.48 -0.97
N ALA A 38 9.56 8.69 -1.51
CA ALA A 38 8.40 9.07 -0.70
C ALA A 38 7.95 7.91 0.19
N SER A 39 7.73 6.75 -0.43
CA SER A 39 7.25 5.55 0.24
C SER A 39 7.79 4.28 -0.41
N VAL A 40 7.60 3.15 0.26
CA VAL A 40 7.57 1.83 -0.38
C VAL A 40 6.12 1.37 -0.50
N CYS A 41 5.77 0.67 -1.57
CA CYS A 41 4.46 0.03 -1.71
C CYS A 41 4.63 -1.49 -1.65
N VAL A 42 4.11 -2.13 -0.59
CA VAL A 42 4.36 -3.54 -0.27
C VAL A 42 3.10 -4.40 -0.26
N LYS A 43 3.31 -5.72 -0.28
CA LYS A 43 2.25 -6.73 -0.09
C LYS A 43 1.73 -6.68 1.36
N PRO A 44 0.43 -6.94 1.60
CA PRO A 44 -0.18 -6.92 2.94
C PRO A 44 0.59 -7.65 4.03
N TYR A 45 1.09 -8.87 3.74
CA TYR A 45 1.81 -9.67 4.74
C TYR A 45 3.16 -9.04 5.16
N ALA A 46 3.74 -8.19 4.31
CA ALA A 46 5.08 -7.63 4.47
C ALA A 46 5.09 -6.29 5.22
N VAL A 47 3.93 -5.66 5.44
CA VAL A 47 3.81 -4.31 6.02
C VAL A 47 4.57 -4.18 7.32
N LYS A 48 4.36 -5.10 8.26
CA LYS A 48 5.02 -5.06 9.57
C LYS A 48 6.54 -5.04 9.44
N ARG A 49 7.08 -5.92 8.59
CA ARG A 49 8.53 -6.03 8.39
C ARG A 49 9.09 -4.77 7.71
N ALA A 50 8.40 -4.25 6.69
CA ALA A 50 8.79 -3.02 6.02
C ALA A 50 8.80 -1.81 6.98
N ALA A 51 7.75 -1.66 7.79
CA ALA A 51 7.66 -0.60 8.79
C ALA A 51 8.76 -0.69 9.87
N GLU A 52 9.13 -1.91 10.28
CA GLU A 52 10.27 -2.12 11.19
C GLU A 52 11.60 -1.69 10.57
N ILE A 53 11.85 -2.04 9.29
CA ILE A 53 13.09 -1.68 8.57
C ILE A 53 13.20 -0.16 8.37
N LEU A 54 12.09 0.48 7.98
CA LEU A 54 12.06 1.90 7.64
C LEU A 54 11.93 2.82 8.85
N LYS A 55 11.84 2.26 10.06
CA LYS A 55 11.65 3.01 11.30
C LYS A 55 12.76 4.04 11.51
N GLY A 56 12.36 5.30 11.70
CA GLY A 56 13.28 6.42 11.90
C GLY A 56 13.81 7.05 10.62
N THR A 57 13.35 6.58 9.45
CA THR A 57 13.59 7.23 8.16
C THR A 57 12.41 8.10 7.74
N GLU A 58 12.59 8.88 6.68
CA GLU A 58 11.50 9.63 6.04
C GLU A 58 10.69 8.82 5.02
N VAL A 59 11.12 7.59 4.70
CA VAL A 59 10.44 6.73 3.73
C VAL A 59 9.25 6.07 4.40
N LYS A 60 8.06 6.30 3.87
CA LYS A 60 6.81 5.75 4.41
C LYS A 60 6.57 4.31 3.98
N THR A 61 5.73 3.60 4.73
CA THR A 61 5.23 2.27 4.35
C THR A 61 3.82 2.40 3.81
N GLY A 62 3.64 2.13 2.51
CA GLY A 62 2.36 1.97 1.84
C GLY A 62 2.04 0.50 1.58
N CYS A 63 0.75 0.16 1.45
CA CYS A 63 0.29 -1.20 1.22
C CYS A 63 -0.82 -1.25 0.17
N VAL A 64 -0.76 -2.25 -0.72
CA VAL A 64 -1.88 -2.54 -1.63
C VAL A 64 -2.99 -3.32 -0.94
N ILE A 65 -4.26 -3.10 -1.32
CA ILE A 65 -5.44 -3.81 -0.77
C ILE A 65 -6.33 -4.35 -1.88
N GLY A 66 -6.76 -5.61 -1.75
CA GLY A 66 -7.55 -6.30 -2.78
C GLY A 66 -6.82 -6.43 -4.13
N PHE A 67 -5.49 -6.30 -4.13
CA PHE A 67 -4.64 -6.24 -5.32
C PHE A 67 -4.29 -7.64 -5.85
N PRO A 68 -4.12 -7.83 -7.18
CA PRO A 68 -4.25 -6.82 -8.24
C PRO A 68 -5.66 -6.73 -8.85
N HIS A 69 -6.57 -7.63 -8.49
CA HIS A 69 -7.81 -7.83 -9.25
C HIS A 69 -9.02 -7.06 -8.70
N GLY A 70 -8.97 -6.58 -7.46
CA GLY A 70 -10.05 -5.83 -6.83
C GLY A 70 -11.32 -6.65 -6.60
N ASN A 71 -11.25 -7.98 -6.68
CA ASN A 71 -12.41 -8.88 -6.71
C ASN A 71 -12.78 -9.51 -5.36
N SER A 72 -12.06 -9.17 -4.30
CA SER A 72 -12.42 -9.54 -2.93
C SER A 72 -13.67 -8.78 -2.47
N CYS A 73 -14.47 -9.38 -1.59
CA CYS A 73 -15.60 -8.70 -0.94
C CYS A 73 -15.14 -7.51 -0.11
N THR A 74 -16.02 -6.52 0.08
CA THR A 74 -15.72 -5.30 0.84
C THR A 74 -15.25 -5.60 2.26
N GLU A 75 -15.84 -6.58 2.96
CA GLU A 75 -15.43 -6.89 4.34
C GLU A 75 -14.00 -7.42 4.41
N VAL A 76 -13.55 -8.16 3.38
CA VAL A 76 -12.18 -8.68 3.28
C VAL A 76 -11.20 -7.54 3.04
N LYS A 77 -11.53 -6.61 2.13
CA LYS A 77 -10.70 -5.42 1.88
C LYS A 77 -10.58 -4.57 3.15
N VAL A 78 -11.69 -4.33 3.86
CA VAL A 78 -11.69 -3.59 5.13
C VAL A 78 -10.82 -4.29 6.17
N PHE A 79 -10.95 -5.60 6.36
CA PHE A 79 -10.12 -6.35 7.29
C PHE A 79 -8.62 -6.25 6.96
N GLU A 80 -8.27 -6.39 5.67
CA GLU A 80 -6.90 -6.27 5.18
C GLU A 80 -6.35 -4.86 5.43
N THR A 81 -7.15 -3.81 5.18
CA THR A 81 -6.82 -2.42 5.49
C THR A 81 -6.56 -2.22 6.98
N GLU A 82 -7.47 -2.65 7.85
CA GLU A 82 -7.29 -2.50 9.29
C GLU A 82 -6.01 -3.20 9.77
N LYS A 83 -5.71 -4.37 9.22
CA LYS A 83 -4.50 -5.12 9.54
C LYS A 83 -3.25 -4.39 9.07
N ALA A 84 -3.24 -3.89 7.84
CA ALA A 84 -2.12 -3.12 7.29
C ALA A 84 -1.85 -1.85 8.11
N CYS A 85 -2.88 -1.07 8.45
CA CYS A 85 -2.72 0.12 9.29
C CYS A 85 -2.14 -0.22 10.68
N LYS A 86 -2.67 -1.26 11.35
CA LYS A 86 -2.14 -1.73 12.64
C LYS A 86 -0.69 -2.20 12.57
N ASP A 87 -0.27 -2.71 11.41
CA ASP A 87 1.10 -3.17 11.17
C ASP A 87 2.04 -2.03 10.75
N GLY A 88 1.54 -0.81 10.58
CA GLY A 88 2.34 0.40 10.35
C GLY A 88 2.29 0.95 8.93
N ALA A 89 1.35 0.50 8.09
CA ALA A 89 1.07 1.19 6.83
C ALA A 89 0.43 2.56 7.12
N VAL A 90 0.92 3.59 6.45
CA VAL A 90 0.39 4.97 6.54
C VAL A 90 -0.30 5.42 5.25
N GLU A 91 -0.21 4.60 4.20
CA GLU A 91 -0.80 4.81 2.88
C GLU A 91 -1.39 3.48 2.38
N ILE A 92 -2.55 3.54 1.72
CA ILE A 92 -3.30 2.37 1.25
C ILE A 92 -3.71 2.56 -0.21
N ASP A 93 -3.23 1.64 -1.06
CA ASP A 93 -3.51 1.59 -2.50
C ASP A 93 -4.50 0.46 -2.80
N MET A 94 -5.79 0.77 -2.75
CA MET A 94 -6.83 -0.23 -3.01
C MET A 94 -7.14 -0.39 -4.50
N VAL A 95 -7.48 -1.61 -4.92
CA VAL A 95 -8.07 -1.86 -6.24
C VAL A 95 -9.60 -1.91 -6.12
N ILE A 96 -10.29 -1.06 -6.87
CA ILE A 96 -11.77 -1.07 -6.94
C ILE A 96 -12.31 -2.38 -7.49
N ASN A 97 -13.56 -2.70 -7.20
CA ASN A 97 -14.23 -3.80 -7.90
C ASN A 97 -14.48 -3.46 -9.38
N ILE A 98 -13.59 -3.93 -10.25
CA ILE A 98 -13.62 -3.68 -11.70
C ILE A 98 -14.91 -4.23 -12.34
N GLY A 99 -15.38 -5.41 -11.91
CA GLY A 99 -16.61 -6.01 -12.44
C GLY A 99 -17.85 -5.15 -12.16
N LYS A 100 -17.92 -4.58 -10.96
CA LYS A 100 -19.00 -3.66 -10.55
C LYS A 100 -18.94 -2.34 -11.30
N ALA A 101 -17.75 -1.76 -11.46
CA ALA A 101 -17.55 -0.56 -12.26
C ALA A 101 -17.95 -0.75 -13.74
N LEU A 102 -17.49 -1.83 -14.38
CA LEU A 102 -17.86 -2.16 -15.77
C LEU A 102 -19.34 -2.51 -15.92
N GLY A 103 -19.97 -3.05 -14.87
CA GLY A 103 -21.41 -3.30 -14.79
C GLY A 103 -22.26 -2.05 -14.51
N GLY A 104 -21.64 -0.89 -14.27
CA GLY A 104 -22.33 0.37 -13.96
C GLY A 104 -22.86 0.48 -12.53
N ASP A 105 -22.50 -0.43 -11.64
CA ASP A 105 -22.90 -0.43 -10.22
C ASP A 105 -21.96 0.50 -9.42
N TRP A 106 -22.07 1.80 -9.69
CA TRP A 106 -21.24 2.83 -9.06
C TRP A 106 -21.55 3.03 -7.57
N GLU A 107 -22.79 2.73 -7.15
CA GLU A 107 -23.17 2.77 -5.74
C GLU A 107 -22.35 1.75 -4.94
N TYR A 108 -22.22 0.51 -5.44
CA TYR A 108 -21.35 -0.48 -4.82
C TYR A 108 -19.89 -0.01 -4.74
N VAL A 109 -19.35 0.53 -5.84
CA VAL A 109 -17.95 0.99 -5.89
C VAL A 109 -17.71 2.13 -4.89
N GLU A 110 -18.64 3.09 -4.81
CA GLU A 110 -18.56 4.19 -3.85
C GLU A 110 -18.59 3.66 -2.40
N GLN A 111 -19.54 2.78 -2.08
CA GLN A 111 -19.67 2.19 -0.74
C GLN A 111 -18.42 1.39 -0.35
N GLU A 112 -17.84 0.64 -1.29
CA GLU A 112 -16.61 -0.12 -1.06
C GLU A 112 -15.42 0.81 -0.75
N ILE A 113 -15.21 1.85 -1.58
CA ILE A 113 -14.13 2.83 -1.37
C ILE A 113 -14.33 3.56 -0.05
N ARG A 114 -15.57 3.94 0.28
CA ARG A 114 -15.90 4.62 1.54
C ARG A 114 -15.56 3.74 2.74
N ALA A 115 -15.93 2.46 2.72
CA ALA A 115 -15.64 1.54 3.81
C ALA A 115 -14.13 1.36 4.06
N VAL A 116 -13.33 1.24 2.99
CA VAL A 116 -11.86 1.17 3.10
C VAL A 116 -11.29 2.50 3.61
N THR A 117 -11.79 3.62 3.09
CA THR A 117 -11.36 4.97 3.50
C THR A 117 -11.64 5.24 4.98
N ASP A 118 -12.83 4.88 5.45
CA ASP A 118 -13.24 5.01 6.86
C ASP A 118 -12.36 4.15 7.76
N ALA A 119 -11.96 2.95 7.30
CA ALA A 119 -11.00 2.12 8.01
C ALA A 119 -9.61 2.78 8.08
N CYS A 120 -9.11 3.38 6.99
CA CYS A 120 -7.84 4.11 7.00
C CYS A 120 -7.84 5.27 8.00
N HIS A 121 -8.90 6.08 8.06
CA HIS A 121 -8.97 7.26 8.95
C HIS A 121 -9.17 6.93 10.43
N LYS A 122 -9.45 5.67 10.75
CA LYS A 122 -9.66 5.20 12.13
C LYS A 122 -8.34 4.85 12.85
N TYR A 123 -7.30 4.46 12.11
CA TYR A 123 -6.01 3.99 12.64
C TYR A 123 -4.91 5.00 12.35
#